data_AF-A0A3P6S2D0-F1
#
_entry.id   AF-A0A3P6S2D0-F1
#
_cell.length_a   1.000
_cell.length_b   1.000
_cell.length_c   1.000
_cell.angle_alpha   90.00
_cell.angle_beta   90.00
_cell.angle_gamma   90.00
#
_symmetry.space_group_name_H-M   'P 1'
#
loop_
_entity.id
_entity.type
_entity.pdbx_description
1 polymer ?
#
loop_
_entity_poly.entity_id
_entity_poly.type
_entity_poly.pdbx_seq_one_letter_code
_entity_poly.pdbx_strand_id
1 'polypeptide(L)'
;MFYIYVKQFIESDSANCPPGRYFDMTLSSCSPCGYGFYQPRPGTFECIACDVGKTTMSETATNEDECRDECPDGEHLSSSGSCQPCPAGTYRTRGEHKQCVSCPPGTTTESVASTKREQCNTPRCKVGQFLVKETRAPAVPSKTKSRSRHASSVPLTIPQHPRVALGFPNLLVTEIKCWCSLGATAESQCYSTNQCATGEDNCSWHAHCIDLPDDNDVPSFQCKCKPGYRGNGTFCQ
;
A
#
# COMPACT_ATOMS: atom_id res chain seq x y z
N MET A 1 43.20 42.89 -21.52
CA MET A 1 43.73 41.83 -20.62
C MET A 1 42.68 41.12 -19.75
N PHE A 2 41.46 41.62 -19.57
CA PHE A 2 40.38 40.89 -18.87
C PHE A 2 39.76 39.73 -19.68
N TYR A 3 39.67 39.87 -21.02
CA TYR A 3 39.08 38.85 -21.91
C TYR A 3 39.94 37.60 -22.14
N ILE A 4 41.22 37.64 -21.78
CA ILE A 4 42.16 36.51 -21.97
C ILE A 4 42.12 35.59 -20.73
N TYR A 5 41.92 36.15 -19.54
CA TYR A 5 41.81 35.39 -18.29
C TYR A 5 40.52 34.57 -18.17
N VAL A 6 39.40 35.03 -18.74
CA VAL A 6 38.15 34.25 -18.76
C VAL A 6 38.22 33.10 -19.76
N LYS A 7 38.93 33.26 -20.88
CA LYS A 7 39.18 32.17 -21.85
C LYS A 7 40.07 31.06 -21.28
N GLN A 8 41.05 31.41 -20.44
CA GLN A 8 42.00 30.42 -19.89
C GLN A 8 41.45 29.64 -18.68
N PHE A 9 40.42 30.15 -17.98
CA PHE A 9 39.82 29.49 -16.82
C PHE A 9 38.69 28.50 -17.17
N ILE A 10 38.00 28.68 -18.29
CA ILE A 10 36.90 27.77 -18.71
C ILE A 10 37.44 26.50 -19.40
N GLU A 11 38.63 26.55 -20.01
CA GLU A 11 39.24 25.41 -20.70
C GLU A 11 39.72 24.29 -19.75
N SER A 12 40.07 24.58 -18.49
CA SER A 12 40.59 23.55 -17.57
C SER A 12 39.55 22.89 -16.66
N ASP A 13 38.42 23.56 -16.39
CA ASP A 13 37.39 23.04 -15.47
C ASP A 13 36.31 22.22 -16.21
N SER A 14 35.98 22.62 -17.45
CA SER A 14 35.15 21.82 -18.35
C SER A 14 35.82 20.47 -18.65
N ALA A 15 37.12 20.45 -18.95
CA ALA A 15 37.88 19.23 -19.27
C ALA A 15 37.92 18.19 -18.13
N ASN A 16 37.43 18.53 -16.93
CA ASN A 16 37.55 17.72 -15.74
C ASN A 16 36.27 16.97 -15.36
N CYS A 17 35.15 17.20 -16.04
CA CYS A 17 33.93 16.44 -15.78
C CYS A 17 34.06 15.00 -16.30
N PRO A 18 33.92 13.98 -15.43
CA PRO A 18 33.98 12.59 -15.88
C PRO A 18 32.79 12.24 -16.77
N PRO A 19 32.86 11.14 -17.54
CA PRO A 19 31.71 10.59 -18.27
C PRO A 19 30.47 10.44 -17.37
N GLY A 20 29.30 10.58 -17.96
CA GLY A 20 28.01 10.61 -17.26
C GLY A 20 27.69 11.94 -16.57
N ARG A 21 28.53 12.97 -16.76
CA ARG A 21 28.31 14.32 -16.23
C ARG A 21 28.54 15.38 -17.30
N TYR A 22 27.88 16.51 -17.16
CA TYR A 22 28.12 17.72 -17.94
C TYR A 22 28.55 18.87 -17.04
N PHE A 23 29.29 19.82 -17.60
CA PHE A 23 29.69 21.03 -16.88
C PHE A 23 28.55 22.05 -16.89
N ASP A 24 28.00 22.33 -15.71
CA ASP A 24 27.00 23.38 -15.52
C ASP A 24 27.70 24.73 -15.33
N MET A 25 27.61 25.60 -16.33
CA MET A 25 28.22 26.93 -16.30
C MET A 25 27.65 27.84 -15.21
N THR A 26 26.42 27.62 -14.76
CA THR A 26 25.78 28.44 -13.71
C THR A 26 26.31 28.06 -12.33
N LEU A 27 26.57 26.78 -12.12
CA LEU A 27 27.10 26.22 -10.87
C LEU A 27 28.63 26.12 -10.87
N SER A 28 29.27 26.32 -12.04
CA SER A 28 30.70 26.08 -12.27
C SER A 28 31.13 24.70 -11.73
N SER A 29 30.33 23.67 -11.99
CA SER A 29 30.49 22.33 -11.41
C SER A 29 29.92 21.24 -12.32
N CYS A 30 30.34 20.00 -12.09
CA CYS A 30 29.93 18.84 -12.88
C CYS A 30 28.61 18.25 -12.37
N SER A 31 27.54 18.52 -13.08
CA SER A 31 26.20 17.98 -12.81
C SER A 31 26.00 16.63 -13.51
N PRO A 32 25.29 15.67 -12.90
CA PRO A 32 24.96 14.42 -13.56
C PRO A 32 24.00 14.66 -14.74
N CYS A 33 24.11 13.85 -15.79
CA CYS A 33 23.23 13.95 -16.97
C CYS A 33 21.74 13.74 -16.65
N GLY A 34 21.45 13.00 -15.59
CA GLY A 34 20.08 12.65 -15.23
C GLY A 34 19.57 11.43 -16.02
N TYR A 35 18.32 11.08 -15.78
CA TYR A 35 17.68 9.91 -16.38
C TYR A 35 17.28 10.17 -17.83
N GLY A 36 17.51 9.19 -18.70
CA GLY A 36 17.22 9.31 -20.14
C GLY A 36 18.28 10.09 -20.90
N PHE A 37 19.43 10.36 -20.26
CA PHE A 37 20.59 10.97 -20.88
C PHE A 37 21.84 10.19 -20.52
N TYR A 38 22.80 10.15 -21.43
CA TYR A 38 24.10 9.53 -21.26
C TYR A 38 25.22 10.42 -21.80
N GLN A 39 26.44 10.21 -21.34
CA GLN A 39 27.59 10.99 -21.78
C GLN A 39 28.88 10.16 -21.78
N PRO A 40 29.37 9.70 -22.95
CA PRO A 40 30.55 8.84 -23.03
C PRO A 40 31.87 9.59 -22.91
N ARG A 41 31.90 10.85 -23.38
CA ARG A 41 33.11 11.67 -23.37
C ARG A 41 33.14 12.59 -22.16
N PRO A 42 34.30 12.76 -21.49
CA PRO A 42 34.44 13.74 -20.43
C PRO A 42 34.38 15.17 -20.98
N GLY A 43 34.06 16.10 -20.09
CA GLY A 43 34.15 17.54 -20.30
C GLY A 43 33.22 18.15 -21.35
N THR A 44 32.02 17.59 -21.47
CA THR A 44 30.95 18.19 -22.28
C THR A 44 30.13 19.18 -21.45
N PHE A 45 29.41 20.06 -22.15
CA PHE A 45 28.47 21.01 -21.55
C PHE A 45 27.00 20.55 -21.65
N GLU A 46 26.76 19.45 -22.36
CA GLU A 46 25.44 18.89 -22.63
C GLU A 46 25.55 17.38 -22.68
N CYS A 47 24.49 16.68 -22.30
CA CYS A 47 24.40 15.22 -22.36
C CYS A 47 23.56 14.76 -23.54
N ILE A 48 23.84 13.54 -24.01
CA ILE A 48 23.15 12.94 -25.16
C ILE A 48 21.86 12.29 -24.66
N ALA A 49 20.73 12.62 -25.29
CA ALA A 49 19.44 12.00 -24.97
C ALA A 49 19.38 10.56 -25.48
N CYS A 50 18.73 9.69 -24.73
CA CYS A 50 18.31 8.38 -25.22
C CYS A 50 17.23 8.51 -26.30
N ASP A 51 17.07 7.46 -27.11
CA ASP A 51 15.97 7.37 -28.08
C ASP A 51 14.59 7.52 -27.43
N VAL A 52 13.60 7.88 -28.25
CA VAL A 52 12.22 8.13 -27.79
C VAL A 52 11.67 6.96 -26.99
N GLY A 53 11.23 7.24 -25.76
CA GLY A 53 10.62 6.26 -24.87
C GLY A 53 11.62 5.41 -24.07
N LYS A 54 12.93 5.65 -24.23
CA LYS A 54 13.98 5.04 -23.43
C LYS A 54 14.42 5.93 -22.27
N THR A 55 14.93 5.31 -21.22
CA THR A 55 15.50 5.94 -20.03
C THR A 55 16.76 5.19 -19.59
N THR A 56 17.55 5.78 -18.71
CA THR A 56 18.75 5.16 -18.14
C THR A 56 18.47 4.61 -16.75
N MET A 57 19.34 3.73 -16.23
CA MET A 57 19.25 3.24 -14.84
C MET A 57 19.86 4.19 -13.81
N SER A 58 20.76 5.05 -14.28
CA SER A 58 21.58 5.93 -13.46
C SER A 58 21.55 7.32 -14.07
N GLU A 59 21.65 8.33 -13.20
CA GLU A 59 21.82 9.73 -13.61
C GLU A 59 23.20 10.01 -14.22
N THR A 60 24.12 9.05 -14.17
CA THR A 60 25.48 9.17 -14.71
C THR A 60 25.77 8.12 -15.77
N ALA A 61 24.79 7.81 -16.62
CA ALA A 61 24.97 6.86 -17.69
C ALA A 61 26.09 7.32 -18.64
N THR A 62 26.98 6.39 -19.00
CA THR A 62 28.17 6.66 -19.78
C THR A 62 28.06 6.14 -21.20
N ASN A 63 27.16 5.19 -21.47
CA ASN A 63 27.03 4.59 -22.78
C ASN A 63 25.57 4.52 -23.24
N GLU A 64 25.36 4.49 -24.55
CA GLU A 64 24.05 4.37 -25.18
C GLU A 64 23.38 3.03 -24.84
N ASP A 65 24.17 1.96 -24.64
CA ASP A 65 23.68 0.64 -24.22
C ASP A 65 22.99 0.67 -22.83
N GLU A 66 23.18 1.74 -22.06
CA GLU A 66 22.50 1.96 -20.78
C GLU A 66 21.08 2.54 -20.97
N CYS A 67 20.73 2.99 -22.18
CA CYS A 67 19.38 3.41 -22.55
C CYS A 67 18.48 2.17 -22.72
N ARG A 68 17.49 2.03 -21.84
CA ARG A 68 16.53 0.93 -21.83
C ARG A 68 15.11 1.46 -21.94
N ASP A 69 14.18 0.61 -22.34
CA ASP A 69 12.77 1.01 -22.39
C ASP A 69 12.29 1.36 -20.97
N GLU A 70 11.63 2.51 -20.85
CA GLU A 70 11.05 2.91 -19.57
C GLU A 70 9.87 1.98 -19.25
N CYS A 71 9.90 1.37 -18.05
CA CYS A 71 8.81 0.48 -17.64
C CYS A 71 7.47 1.21 -17.59
N PRO A 72 6.35 0.50 -17.89
CA PRO A 72 5.01 1.07 -17.79
C PRO A 72 4.69 1.52 -16.35
N ASP A 73 3.61 2.27 -16.21
CA ASP A 73 3.09 2.65 -14.90
C ASP A 73 2.90 1.42 -14.00
N GLY A 74 3.23 1.58 -12.73
CA GLY A 74 3.13 0.50 -11.74
C GLY A 74 4.26 -0.51 -11.78
N GLU A 75 5.22 -0.39 -12.69
CA GLU A 75 6.42 -1.24 -12.70
C GLU A 75 7.68 -0.42 -12.44
N HIS A 76 8.75 -1.04 -11.95
CA HIS A 76 10.08 -0.43 -11.84
C HIS A 76 11.14 -1.28 -12.53
N LEU A 77 12.26 -0.67 -12.91
CA LEU A 77 13.36 -1.39 -13.52
C LEU A 77 14.19 -2.04 -12.41
N SER A 78 14.26 -3.37 -12.39
CA SER A 78 15.03 -4.16 -11.40
C SER A 78 16.53 -4.05 -11.68
N SER A 79 17.38 -4.45 -10.73
CA SER A 79 18.84 -4.46 -10.90
C SER A 79 19.32 -5.28 -12.10
N SER A 80 18.53 -6.25 -12.55
CA SER A 80 18.76 -7.04 -13.78
C SER A 80 18.38 -6.31 -15.08
N GLY A 81 17.82 -5.10 -15.00
CA GLY A 81 17.33 -4.35 -16.14
C GLY A 81 15.99 -4.84 -16.70
N SER A 82 15.25 -5.64 -15.94
CA SER A 82 13.90 -6.12 -16.29
C SER A 82 12.83 -5.32 -15.54
N CYS A 83 11.70 -5.05 -16.17
CA CYS A 83 10.57 -4.40 -15.51
C CYS A 83 9.88 -5.38 -14.55
N GLN A 84 9.63 -4.93 -13.32
CA GLN A 84 8.98 -5.69 -12.26
C GLN A 84 7.82 -4.88 -11.68
N PRO A 85 6.70 -5.50 -11.30
CA PRO A 85 5.60 -4.79 -10.68
C PRO A 85 5.99 -4.21 -9.33
N CYS A 86 5.54 -3.00 -9.04
CA CYS A 86 5.68 -2.39 -7.73
C CYS A 86 4.99 -3.25 -6.66
N PRO A 87 5.68 -3.60 -5.55
CA PRO A 87 5.08 -4.39 -4.50
C PRO A 87 3.91 -3.66 -3.83
N ALA A 88 3.01 -4.42 -3.20
CA ALA A 88 1.88 -3.85 -2.48
C ALA A 88 2.35 -2.84 -1.42
N GLY A 89 1.63 -1.72 -1.31
CA GLY A 89 2.01 -0.59 -0.47
C GLY A 89 2.96 0.40 -1.14
N THR A 90 3.26 0.19 -2.43
CA THR A 90 4.02 1.13 -3.25
C THR A 90 3.34 1.37 -4.59
N TYR A 91 3.59 2.53 -5.19
CA TYR A 91 3.07 2.90 -6.51
C TYR A 91 4.15 3.58 -7.35
N ARG A 92 3.99 3.60 -8.68
CA ARG A 92 4.87 4.36 -9.56
C ARG A 92 4.12 4.89 -10.77
N THR A 93 4.19 6.19 -10.96
CA THR A 93 3.75 6.85 -12.21
C THR A 93 4.97 7.04 -13.11
N ARG A 94 4.85 6.62 -14.37
CA ARG A 94 5.85 6.85 -15.42
C ARG A 94 6.11 8.35 -15.57
N GLY A 95 7.37 8.75 -15.79
CA GLY A 95 7.77 10.15 -15.93
C GLY A 95 7.78 11.00 -14.65
N GLU A 96 7.04 10.63 -13.60
CA GLU A 96 7.10 11.34 -12.31
C GLU A 96 8.00 10.63 -11.31
N HIS A 97 7.89 9.31 -11.24
CA HIS A 97 8.55 8.50 -10.22
C HIS A 97 9.62 7.61 -10.84
N LYS A 98 10.86 7.76 -10.36
CA LYS A 98 12.04 6.99 -10.83
C LYS A 98 11.98 5.52 -10.39
N GLN A 99 11.36 5.26 -9.25
CA GLN A 99 11.20 3.94 -8.64
C GLN A 99 9.86 3.87 -7.91
N CYS A 100 9.46 2.69 -7.45
CA CYS A 100 8.28 2.53 -6.63
C CYS A 100 8.36 3.41 -5.37
N VAL A 101 7.35 4.24 -5.18
CA VAL A 101 7.19 5.16 -4.06
C VAL A 101 6.25 4.55 -3.04
N SER A 102 6.64 4.61 -1.77
CA SER A 102 5.81 4.13 -0.67
C SER A 102 4.53 4.94 -0.53
N CYS A 103 3.44 4.25 -0.21
CA CYS A 103 2.19 4.91 0.16
C CYS A 103 2.37 5.79 1.41
N PRO A 104 1.53 6.85 1.56
CA PRO A 104 1.49 7.66 2.77
C PRO A 104 1.29 6.82 4.04
N PRO A 105 1.76 7.30 5.21
CA PRO A 105 1.59 6.60 6.48
C PRO A 105 0.14 6.17 6.74
N GLY A 106 -0.03 4.94 7.21
CA GLY A 106 -1.35 4.37 7.51
C GLY A 106 -2.12 3.85 6.28
N THR A 107 -1.58 3.97 5.07
CA THR A 107 -2.21 3.48 3.84
C THR A 107 -1.29 2.54 3.05
N THR A 108 -1.90 1.70 2.23
CA THR A 108 -1.30 0.74 1.32
C THR A 108 -2.17 0.65 0.06
N THR A 109 -1.67 -0.07 -0.93
CA THR A 109 -2.41 -0.39 -2.16
C THR A 109 -3.19 -1.69 -2.00
N GLU A 110 -4.26 -1.86 -2.77
CA GLU A 110 -5.05 -3.10 -2.77
C GLU A 110 -4.28 -4.28 -3.39
N SER A 111 -3.40 -4.00 -4.35
CA SER A 111 -2.62 -5.01 -5.08
C SER A 111 -1.25 -4.49 -5.49
N VAL A 112 -0.42 -5.39 -6.03
CA VAL A 112 0.84 -5.05 -6.70
C VAL A 112 0.58 -4.23 -7.98
N ALA A 113 1.62 -3.65 -8.56
CA ALA A 113 1.56 -2.87 -9.80
C ALA A 113 0.69 -1.60 -9.73
N SER A 114 0.65 -0.93 -8.57
CA SER A 114 -0.11 0.31 -8.44
C SER A 114 0.57 1.47 -9.18
N THR A 115 -0.22 2.21 -9.94
CA THR A 115 0.22 3.24 -10.88
C THR A 115 0.18 4.64 -10.29
N LYS A 116 -0.68 4.91 -9.31
CA LYS A 116 -0.86 6.26 -8.75
C LYS A 116 -1.08 6.28 -7.24
N ARG A 117 -0.88 7.45 -6.65
CA ARG A 117 -1.09 7.70 -5.21
C ARG A 117 -2.53 7.47 -4.78
N GLU A 118 -3.53 7.70 -5.65
CA GLU A 118 -4.94 7.52 -5.31
C GLU A 118 -5.30 6.05 -5.04
N GLN A 119 -4.45 5.12 -5.50
CA GLN A 119 -4.57 3.69 -5.19
C GLN A 119 -4.03 3.35 -3.79
N CYS A 120 -3.35 4.27 -3.10
CA CYS A 120 -3.01 4.18 -1.68
C CYS A 120 -4.23 4.53 -0.80
N ASN A 121 -5.34 3.85 -1.03
CA ASN A 121 -6.61 4.08 -0.33
C ASN A 121 -6.97 2.92 0.62
N THR A 122 -6.16 1.86 0.65
CA THR A 122 -6.35 0.72 1.55
C THR A 122 -5.66 1.02 2.88
N PRO A 123 -6.33 0.95 4.04
CA PRO A 123 -5.68 1.18 5.32
C PRO A 123 -4.64 0.10 5.63
N ARG A 124 -3.50 0.46 6.22
CA ARG A 124 -2.56 -0.53 6.77
C ARG A 124 -3.08 -1.00 8.13
N CYS A 125 -3.50 -2.26 8.17
CA CYS A 125 -3.93 -2.89 9.40
C CYS A 125 -2.73 -3.15 10.30
N LYS A 126 -2.93 -2.93 11.60
CA LYS A 126 -1.94 -3.26 12.62
C LYS A 126 -1.98 -4.76 12.91
N VAL A 127 -0.96 -5.26 13.62
CA VAL A 127 -0.93 -6.68 14.05
C VAL A 127 -2.26 -7.02 14.75
N GLY A 128 -2.86 -8.14 14.35
CA GLY A 128 -4.18 -8.62 14.80
C GLY A 128 -5.42 -7.92 14.24
N GLN A 129 -5.25 -7.02 13.25
CA GLN A 129 -6.35 -6.51 12.43
C GLN A 129 -6.37 -7.17 11.06
N PHE A 130 -7.56 -7.37 10.50
CA PHE A 130 -7.77 -7.85 9.14
C PHE A 130 -8.54 -6.83 8.29
N LEU A 131 -8.26 -6.83 7.00
CA LEU A 131 -8.99 -6.01 6.02
C LEU A 131 -10.34 -6.64 5.73
N VAL A 132 -11.43 -5.92 6.01
CA VAL A 132 -12.79 -6.33 5.63
C VAL A 132 -13.29 -5.42 4.51
N LYS A 133 -13.76 -6.02 3.42
CA LYS A 133 -14.50 -5.31 2.36
C LYS A 133 -15.98 -5.33 2.73
N GLU A 134 -16.46 -4.30 3.44
CA GLU A 134 -17.86 -4.23 3.83
C GLU A 134 -18.67 -3.54 2.71
N THR A 135 -19.47 -4.30 1.98
CA THR A 135 -20.50 -3.72 1.09
C THR A 135 -21.66 -3.23 1.95
N ARG A 136 -21.67 -1.95 2.30
CA ARG A 136 -22.87 -1.34 2.90
C ARG A 136 -23.87 -1.03 1.80
N ALA A 137 -24.97 -1.78 1.77
CA ALA A 137 -26.20 -1.22 1.21
C ALA A 137 -26.62 -0.02 2.10
N PRO A 138 -27.04 1.11 1.52
CA PRO A 138 -27.53 2.23 2.32
C PRO A 138 -28.63 1.73 3.26
N ALA A 139 -28.47 2.02 4.56
CA ALA A 139 -29.38 1.54 5.60
C ALA A 139 -30.82 1.95 5.26
N VAL A 140 -31.65 1.00 4.85
CA VAL A 140 -33.10 1.18 4.92
C VAL A 140 -33.43 1.09 6.41
N PRO A 141 -34.03 2.11 7.04
CA PRO A 141 -34.38 2.04 8.44
C PRO A 141 -35.51 1.01 8.63
N SER A 142 -35.14 -0.20 9.02
CA SER A 142 -36.05 -1.25 9.47
C SER A 142 -36.62 -0.87 10.84
N LYS A 143 -37.71 -0.10 10.85
CA LYS A 143 -38.57 0.04 12.04
C LYS A 143 -39.54 -1.15 12.12
N THR A 144 -39.03 -2.34 12.47
CA THR A 144 -39.87 -3.39 13.04
C THR A 144 -39.99 -3.15 14.54
N LYS A 145 -41.02 -2.39 14.95
CA LYS A 145 -41.45 -2.32 16.34
C LYS A 145 -42.03 -3.69 16.74
N SER A 146 -41.26 -4.51 17.43
CA SER A 146 -41.83 -5.58 18.25
C SER A 146 -42.35 -4.98 19.55
N ARG A 147 -43.63 -4.63 19.64
CA ARG A 147 -44.29 -4.45 20.93
C ARG A 147 -45.72 -4.99 20.89
N SER A 148 -45.94 -6.06 21.64
CA SER A 148 -47.22 -6.75 21.82
C SER A 148 -48.18 -5.96 22.71
N ARG A 149 -49.42 -5.81 22.22
CA ARG A 149 -50.73 -5.69 22.90
C ARG A 149 -51.00 -4.49 23.83
N HIS A 150 -51.84 -3.56 23.38
CA HIS A 150 -53.27 -3.45 23.79
C HIS A 150 -53.97 -2.33 23.00
N ALA A 151 -55.23 -2.56 22.66
CA ALA A 151 -56.11 -1.69 21.89
C ALA A 151 -56.53 -0.44 22.68
N SER A 152 -56.62 0.72 22.00
CA SER A 152 -57.78 1.61 22.07
C SER A 152 -57.68 2.75 21.05
N SER A 153 -58.82 3.05 20.46
CA SER A 153 -59.10 3.97 19.34
C SER A 153 -59.19 5.44 19.76
N VAL A 154 -58.50 6.35 19.04
CA VAL A 154 -58.96 7.74 18.77
C VAL A 154 -58.30 8.24 17.45
N PRO A 155 -59.03 8.91 16.53
CA PRO A 155 -58.49 9.42 15.26
C PRO A 155 -58.12 10.91 15.35
N LEU A 156 -57.05 11.34 14.67
CA LEU A 156 -56.77 12.75 14.39
C LEU A 156 -56.15 12.91 12.99
N THR A 157 -56.64 13.91 12.28
CA THR A 157 -56.60 14.10 10.82
C THR A 157 -55.69 15.29 10.42
N ILE A 158 -55.15 15.25 9.18
CA ILE A 158 -54.69 16.38 8.28
C ILE A 158 -53.27 16.99 8.55
N PRO A 159 -52.49 17.55 7.56
CA PRO A 159 -52.53 17.56 6.08
C PRO A 159 -51.24 17.04 5.36
N GLN A 160 -51.34 16.95 4.02
CA GLN A 160 -50.33 16.59 3.03
C GLN A 160 -49.42 17.79 2.62
N HIS A 161 -48.19 17.51 2.16
CA HIS A 161 -47.52 18.20 1.03
C HIS A 161 -46.27 17.41 0.54
N PRO A 162 -45.74 17.68 -0.68
CA PRO A 162 -45.42 16.66 -1.67
C PRO A 162 -43.99 16.09 -1.57
N ARG A 163 -43.86 14.80 -1.89
CA ARG A 163 -42.57 14.12 -2.06
C ARG A 163 -41.93 14.56 -3.37
N VAL A 164 -40.83 15.31 -3.29
CA VAL A 164 -39.87 15.39 -4.40
C VAL A 164 -38.97 14.16 -4.29
N ALA A 165 -39.15 13.21 -5.19
CA ALA A 165 -38.26 12.08 -5.36
C ALA A 165 -37.00 12.56 -6.10
N LEU A 166 -35.92 12.85 -5.36
CA LEU A 166 -34.60 12.87 -5.94
C LEU A 166 -34.02 11.46 -5.83
N GLY A 167 -34.00 10.76 -6.96
CA GLY A 167 -33.32 9.49 -7.11
C GLY A 167 -31.82 9.70 -7.03
N PHE A 168 -31.18 9.11 -6.03
CA PHE A 168 -29.74 8.90 -6.02
C PHE A 168 -29.47 7.51 -6.60
N PRO A 169 -28.61 7.37 -7.62
CA PRO A 169 -28.20 6.05 -8.11
C PRO A 169 -27.48 5.32 -6.98
N ASN A 170 -27.80 4.04 -6.79
CA ASN A 170 -27.17 3.14 -5.83
C ASN A 170 -25.66 3.04 -6.11
N LEU A 171 -24.87 3.89 -5.47
CA LEU A 171 -23.42 3.71 -5.40
C LEU A 171 -23.15 2.77 -4.22
N LEU A 172 -22.89 1.50 -4.52
CA LEU A 172 -22.33 0.57 -3.54
C LEU A 172 -20.91 1.05 -3.22
N VAL A 173 -20.74 1.80 -2.13
CA VAL A 173 -19.41 2.18 -1.66
C VAL A 173 -18.83 0.98 -0.92
N THR A 174 -17.84 0.32 -1.52
CA THR A 174 -16.99 -0.64 -0.82
C THR A 174 -16.03 0.15 0.07
N GLU A 175 -16.36 0.31 1.35
CA GLU A 175 -15.41 0.87 2.31
C GLU A 175 -14.49 -0.26 2.78
N ILE A 176 -13.18 -0.13 2.52
CA ILE A 176 -12.15 -1.04 3.02
C ILE A 176 -11.69 -0.51 4.37
N LYS A 177 -11.94 -1.28 5.44
CA LYS A 177 -11.57 -0.90 6.81
C LYS A 177 -10.76 -2.01 7.48
N CYS A 178 -9.88 -1.60 8.37
CA CYS A 178 -9.23 -2.52 9.30
C CYS A 178 -10.20 -2.80 10.45
N TRP A 179 -10.53 -4.07 10.63
CA TRP A 179 -11.33 -4.55 11.73
C TRP A 179 -10.48 -5.47 12.61
N CYS A 180 -10.72 -5.44 13.92
CA CYS A 180 -10.32 -6.53 14.81
C CYS A 180 -11.47 -7.55 14.89
N SER A 181 -11.28 -8.67 15.58
CA SER A 181 -12.36 -9.63 15.86
C SER A 181 -13.61 -8.91 16.42
N LEU A 182 -14.81 -9.45 16.14
CA LEU A 182 -16.08 -8.83 16.54
C LEU A 182 -16.08 -8.56 18.06
N GLY A 183 -16.13 -7.28 18.48
CA GLY A 183 -16.17 -6.89 19.89
C GLY A 183 -14.91 -6.22 20.47
N ALA A 184 -13.84 -6.04 19.69
CA ALA A 184 -12.67 -5.28 20.13
C ALA A 184 -12.88 -3.75 20.03
N THR A 185 -12.54 -3.03 21.10
CA THR A 185 -12.61 -1.57 21.27
C THR A 185 -11.24 -0.89 21.42
N ALA A 186 -10.13 -1.64 21.42
CA ALA A 186 -8.76 -1.10 21.53
C ALA A 186 -7.73 -1.91 20.73
N GLU A 187 -6.65 -1.26 20.29
CA GLU A 187 -5.53 -1.86 19.53
C GLU A 187 -4.85 -3.02 20.27
N SER A 188 -4.85 -2.99 21.60
CA SER A 188 -4.32 -4.07 22.43
C SER A 188 -5.24 -5.30 22.55
N GLN A 189 -6.45 -5.24 21.98
CA GLN A 189 -7.40 -6.35 21.95
C GLN A 189 -7.34 -7.10 20.60
N CYS A 190 -6.34 -6.77 19.78
CA CYS A 190 -6.11 -7.34 18.47
C CYS A 190 -4.88 -8.27 18.58
N TYR A 191 -4.99 -9.32 19.39
CA TYR A 191 -3.99 -10.40 19.50
C TYR A 191 -4.68 -11.76 19.74
N SER A 192 -4.06 -12.81 19.20
CA SER A 192 -4.41 -14.24 19.26
C SER A 192 -5.83 -14.60 18.81
N THR A 193 -5.92 -15.39 17.73
CA THR A 193 -7.20 -15.97 17.31
C THR A 193 -7.56 -17.08 18.30
N ASN A 194 -8.27 -16.77 19.39
CA ASN A 194 -8.46 -17.75 20.47
C ASN A 194 -9.15 -19.04 19.97
N GLN A 195 -8.37 -20.11 19.73
CA GLN A 195 -8.89 -21.30 19.04
C GLN A 195 -9.85 -22.10 19.94
N CYS A 196 -9.68 -21.97 21.26
CA CYS A 196 -10.58 -22.51 22.27
C CYS A 196 -11.96 -21.82 22.27
N ALA A 197 -12.03 -20.55 21.84
CA ALA A 197 -13.26 -19.77 21.78
C ALA A 197 -13.96 -19.89 20.42
N THR A 198 -13.19 -20.03 19.33
CA THR A 198 -13.74 -20.28 17.99
C THR A 198 -14.18 -21.73 17.81
N GLY A 199 -13.67 -22.66 18.64
CA GLY A 199 -13.93 -24.09 18.53
C GLY A 199 -13.14 -24.75 17.39
N GLU A 200 -12.05 -24.09 16.97
CA GLU A 200 -11.10 -24.62 15.99
C GLU A 200 -9.99 -25.47 16.66
N ASP A 201 -10.05 -25.63 17.99
CA ASP A 201 -9.23 -26.57 18.73
C ASP A 201 -9.68 -28.03 18.51
N ASN A 202 -8.76 -28.97 18.76
CA ASN A 202 -9.05 -30.41 18.67
C ASN A 202 -8.98 -31.11 20.04
N CYS A 203 -9.24 -30.38 21.13
CA CYS A 203 -9.16 -30.93 22.46
C CYS A 203 -10.25 -31.98 22.70
N SER A 204 -9.95 -32.96 23.54
CA SER A 204 -10.96 -33.91 24.01
C SER A 204 -12.09 -33.15 24.71
N TRP A 205 -13.31 -33.66 24.63
CA TRP A 205 -14.42 -33.15 25.43
C TRP A 205 -14.17 -33.24 26.95
N HIS A 206 -13.28 -34.16 27.36
CA HIS A 206 -12.77 -34.30 28.72
C HIS A 206 -11.50 -33.49 29.00
N ALA A 207 -11.12 -32.58 28.12
CA ALA A 207 -10.00 -31.66 28.33
C ALA A 207 -10.49 -30.21 28.48
N HIS A 208 -9.62 -29.41 29.07
CA HIS A 208 -9.65 -27.96 29.01
C HIS A 208 -8.72 -27.52 27.88
N CYS A 209 -9.26 -26.73 26.95
CA CYS A 209 -8.45 -25.99 25.99
C CYS A 209 -7.86 -24.76 26.68
N ILE A 210 -6.57 -24.52 26.45
CA ILE A 210 -5.80 -23.40 26.97
C ILE A 210 -5.20 -22.69 25.75
N ASP A 211 -5.63 -21.47 25.51
CA ASP A 211 -5.11 -20.62 24.44
C ASP A 211 -3.68 -20.19 24.77
N LEU A 212 -2.75 -20.33 23.81
CA LEU A 212 -1.36 -19.91 23.96
C LEU A 212 -1.08 -18.68 23.08
N PRO A 213 -0.05 -17.87 23.40
CA PRO A 213 0.37 -16.81 22.50
C PRO A 213 0.86 -17.37 21.15
N ASP A 214 0.39 -16.78 20.06
CA ASP A 214 0.83 -17.10 18.71
C ASP A 214 2.31 -16.70 18.51
N ASP A 215 3.11 -17.60 17.92
CA ASP A 215 4.51 -17.34 17.54
C ASP A 215 4.63 -17.26 16.01
N ASN A 216 5.24 -16.19 15.49
CA ASN A 216 5.34 -15.92 14.04
C ASN A 216 4.01 -16.06 13.28
N ASP A 217 2.92 -15.54 13.86
CA ASP A 217 1.56 -15.62 13.29
C ASP A 217 1.03 -17.06 13.12
N VAL A 218 1.60 -18.03 13.83
CA VAL A 218 1.11 -19.41 13.88
C VAL A 218 0.18 -19.59 15.09
N PRO A 219 -1.13 -19.87 14.86
CA PRO A 219 -2.09 -20.06 15.93
C PRO A 219 -1.71 -21.24 16.84
N SER A 220 -1.70 -21.03 18.16
CA SER A 220 -1.23 -22.04 19.13
C SER A 220 -2.17 -22.23 20.32
N PHE A 221 -2.45 -23.49 20.66
CA PHE A 221 -3.26 -23.87 21.83
C PHE A 221 -2.74 -25.16 22.47
N GLN A 222 -3.12 -25.39 23.73
CA GLN A 222 -2.78 -26.59 24.49
C GLN A 222 -4.02 -27.23 25.10
N CYS A 223 -4.14 -28.54 24.96
CA CYS A 223 -5.20 -29.32 25.59
C CYS A 223 -4.69 -29.99 26.88
N LYS A 224 -5.45 -29.87 27.98
CA LYS A 224 -5.12 -30.50 29.26
C LYS A 224 -6.32 -31.24 29.83
N CYS A 225 -6.17 -32.54 30.11
CA CYS A 225 -7.27 -33.35 30.66
C CYS A 225 -7.85 -32.77 31.97
N LYS A 226 -9.17 -32.85 32.11
CA LYS A 226 -9.91 -32.48 33.33
C LYS A 226 -9.51 -33.40 34.49
N PRO A 227 -9.62 -32.94 35.75
CA PRO A 227 -9.38 -33.78 36.91
C PRO A 227 -10.19 -35.09 36.86
N GLY A 228 -9.53 -36.21 37.14
CA GLY A 228 -10.13 -37.55 37.04
C GLY A 228 -9.91 -38.27 35.71
N TYR A 229 -9.45 -37.56 34.67
CA TYR A 229 -9.13 -38.13 33.36
C TYR A 229 -7.62 -38.13 33.10
N ARG A 230 -7.12 -39.11 32.34
CA ARG A 230 -5.71 -39.21 31.93
C ARG A 230 -5.59 -39.28 30.41
N GLY A 231 -4.52 -38.71 29.88
CA GLY A 231 -4.24 -38.71 28.45
C GLY A 231 -3.38 -37.51 28.01
N ASN A 232 -3.38 -37.23 26.71
CA ASN A 232 -2.55 -36.20 26.06
C ASN A 232 -3.31 -34.88 25.82
N GLY A 233 -4.55 -34.76 26.30
CA GLY A 233 -5.38 -33.56 26.11
C GLY A 233 -6.31 -33.63 24.90
N THR A 234 -5.91 -34.25 23.79
CA THR A 234 -6.81 -34.50 22.64
C THR A 234 -7.61 -35.79 22.82
N PHE A 235 -7.09 -36.73 23.62
CA PHE A 235 -7.79 -37.89 24.13
C PHE A 235 -7.62 -37.96 25.65
N CYS A 236 -8.74 -38.04 26.36
CA CYS A 236 -8.78 -38.09 27.83
C CYS A 236 -9.87 -39.07 28.26
N GLN A 237 -9.50 -40.07 29.06
CA GLN A 237 -10.34 -41.16 29.55
C GLN A 237 -10.12 -41.44 31.04
#